data_AF-A0A1E7ESL3-F1
#
_entry.id   AF-A0A1E7ESL3-F1
#
_cell.length_a   1.000
_cell.length_b   1.000
_cell.length_c   1.000
_cell.angle_alpha   90.00
_cell.angle_beta   90.00
_cell.angle_gamma   90.00
#
_symmetry.space_group_name_H-M   'P 1'
#
loop_
_entity.id
_entity.type
_entity.pdbx_description
1 polymer ?
#
loop_
_entity_poly.entity_id
_entity_poly.type
_entity_poly.pdbx_seq_one_letter_code
_entity_poly.pdbx_strand_id
1 'polypeptide(L)'
;MSKITMRFILVALVVLLSSLTFCQAFGSARKPKKIDTRPSFDAEKNLYIRNPNDDGVLPYDPIGSLLRQGPAPCWTRLTNGKEYEQGILKYMFNAKVERDEACGNIDAKLNNVMDWNYQKRAELNGAPKVDYNRLDQKQAYLVSAWAFGITPLVISIAQKTFHLGTPLLPFV
;
A
#
# COMPACT_ATOMS: atom_id res chain seq x y z
N MET A 1 -37.87 -17.72 -15.88
CA MET A 1 -36.57 -17.11 -15.53
C MET A 1 -35.48 -18.17 -15.70
N SER A 2 -34.43 -17.90 -16.46
CA SER A 2 -33.35 -18.89 -16.70
C SER A 2 -32.52 -19.11 -15.44
N LYS A 3 -32.07 -20.34 -15.19
CA LYS A 3 -31.16 -20.66 -14.06
C LYS A 3 -29.88 -19.82 -14.09
N ILE A 4 -29.49 -19.32 -15.26
CA ILE A 4 -28.33 -18.44 -15.46
C ILE A 4 -28.61 -17.03 -14.94
N THR A 5 -29.78 -16.45 -15.25
CA THR A 5 -30.14 -15.11 -14.76
C THR A 5 -30.32 -15.07 -13.25
N MET A 6 -30.79 -16.15 -12.63
CA MET A 6 -30.93 -16.25 -11.17
C MET A 6 -29.56 -16.28 -10.44
N ARG A 7 -28.54 -16.92 -11.03
CA ARG A 7 -27.18 -16.97 -10.47
C ARG A 7 -26.46 -15.62 -10.56
N PHE A 8 -26.63 -14.90 -11.67
CA PHE A 8 -26.07 -13.54 -11.81
C PHE A 8 -26.70 -12.55 -10.82
N ILE A 9 -28.02 -12.64 -10.61
CA ILE A 9 -28.71 -11.80 -9.63
C ILE A 9 -28.24 -12.12 -8.20
N LEU A 10 -28.08 -13.41 -7.86
CA LEU A 10 -27.60 -13.82 -6.53
C LEU A 10 -26.17 -13.33 -6.25
N VAL A 11 -25.26 -13.44 -7.22
CA VAL A 11 -23.88 -12.94 -7.10
C VAL A 11 -23.87 -11.41 -7.00
N ALA A 12 -24.68 -10.70 -7.80
CA ALA A 12 -24.81 -9.26 -7.70
C ALA A 12 -25.35 -8.80 -6.34
N LEU A 13 -26.30 -9.56 -5.77
CA LEU A 13 -26.86 -9.28 -4.43
C LEU A 13 -25.86 -9.52 -3.31
N VAL A 14 -25.03 -10.57 -3.40
CA VAL A 14 -23.95 -10.84 -2.43
C VAL A 14 -22.86 -9.76 -2.50
N VAL A 15 -22.53 -9.29 -3.71
CA VAL A 15 -21.57 -8.17 -3.92
C VAL A 15 -22.14 -6.83 -3.43
N LEU A 16 -23.45 -6.60 -3.58
CA LEU A 16 -24.12 -5.42 -3.03
C LEU A 16 -24.23 -5.48 -1.50
N LEU A 17 -24.52 -6.64 -0.91
CA LEU A 17 -24.61 -6.78 0.55
C LEU A 17 -23.27 -6.67 1.26
N SER A 18 -22.16 -7.08 0.63
CA SER A 18 -20.81 -6.94 1.22
C SER A 18 -20.27 -5.51 1.19
N SER A 19 -20.91 -4.60 0.44
CA SER A 19 -20.53 -3.19 0.36
C SER A 19 -21.08 -2.31 1.50
N LEU A 20 -21.98 -2.84 2.33
CA LEU A 20 -22.73 -2.06 3.33
C LEU A 20 -22.20 -2.13 4.77
N THR A 21 -21.15 -2.91 5.05
CA THR A 21 -20.72 -3.18 6.45
C THR A 21 -19.26 -2.82 6.74
N PHE A 22 -18.80 -1.63 6.38
CA PHE A 22 -17.62 -1.03 7.03
C PHE A 22 -17.70 0.50 7.06
N CYS A 23 -18.64 1.02 7.84
CA CYS A 23 -18.57 2.38 8.34
C CYS A 23 -18.84 2.32 9.83
N GLN A 24 -17.78 2.33 10.65
CA GLN A 24 -17.65 3.04 11.92
C GLN A 24 -16.29 2.69 12.55
N ALA A 25 -15.71 3.69 13.23
CA ALA A 25 -14.54 3.62 14.11
C ALA A 25 -13.18 4.10 13.55
N PHE A 26 -13.14 5.33 13.03
CA PHE A 26 -11.95 6.17 13.19
C PHE A 26 -12.32 7.40 14.00
N GLY A 27 -12.40 7.20 15.32
CA GLY A 27 -12.43 8.31 16.27
C GLY A 27 -11.11 9.08 16.21
N SER A 28 -11.20 10.40 16.14
CA SER A 28 -10.06 11.30 16.15
C SER A 28 -9.33 11.23 17.51
N ALA A 29 -8.32 10.37 17.60
CA ALA A 29 -7.45 10.30 18.77
C ALA A 29 -6.61 11.58 18.90
N ARG A 30 -6.54 12.13 20.12
CA ARG A 30 -5.66 13.25 20.49
C ARG A 30 -4.21 12.83 20.19
N LYS A 31 -3.49 13.61 19.37
CA LYS A 31 -2.07 13.34 19.07
C LYS A 31 -1.25 13.42 20.36
N PRO A 32 -0.61 12.33 20.81
CA PRO A 32 0.22 12.35 22.01
C PRO A 32 1.44 13.25 21.80
N LYS A 33 2.03 13.70 22.92
CA LYS A 33 3.24 14.52 22.94
C LYS A 33 4.38 13.76 22.25
N LYS A 34 4.91 14.35 21.18
CA LYS A 34 5.93 13.76 20.30
C LYS A 34 7.24 13.55 21.08
N ILE A 35 7.57 12.29 21.38
CA ILE A 35 8.86 11.89 21.95
C ILE A 35 9.86 11.83 20.79
N ASP A 36 11.12 12.25 21.00
CA ASP A 36 12.13 12.17 19.93
C ASP A 36 12.50 10.69 19.69
N THR A 37 12.07 10.18 18.54
CA THR A 37 12.28 8.80 18.05
C THR A 37 13.39 8.70 17.03
N ARG A 38 14.19 9.77 16.83
CA ARG A 38 15.19 9.83 15.77
C ARG A 38 16.29 8.78 15.96
N PRO A 39 16.66 8.04 14.90
CA PRO A 39 17.73 7.06 14.95
C PRO A 39 19.12 7.71 15.02
N SER A 40 20.11 6.92 15.41
CA SER A 40 21.52 7.29 15.45
C SER A 40 22.30 6.58 14.35
N PHE A 41 23.38 7.17 13.87
CA PHE A 41 24.28 6.52 12.91
C PHE A 41 25.49 5.92 13.64
N ASP A 42 25.72 4.62 13.47
CA ASP A 42 26.90 3.93 13.97
C ASP A 42 27.94 3.83 12.84
N ALA A 43 29.01 4.62 12.99
CA ALA A 43 30.09 4.71 12.02
C ALA A 43 30.95 3.44 11.94
N GLU A 44 30.98 2.61 12.98
CA GLU A 44 31.77 1.38 13.00
C GLU A 44 31.13 0.30 12.13
N LYS A 45 29.80 0.22 12.18
CA LYS A 45 29.02 -0.80 11.44
C LYS A 45 28.44 -0.27 10.13
N ASN A 46 28.52 1.03 9.87
CA ASN A 46 27.84 1.71 8.76
C ASN A 46 26.32 1.44 8.72
N LEU A 47 25.70 1.33 9.90
CA LEU A 47 24.28 1.04 10.06
C LEU A 47 23.58 2.15 10.83
N TYR A 48 22.30 2.33 10.54
CA TYR A 48 21.43 3.17 11.35
C TYR A 48 20.86 2.34 12.50
N ILE A 49 21.09 2.82 13.72
CA ILE A 49 20.60 2.21 14.95
C ILE A 49 19.30 2.89 15.36
N ARG A 50 18.28 2.06 15.59
CA ARG A 50 16.98 2.49 16.09
C ARG A 50 17.12 3.13 17.48
N ASN A 51 16.41 4.23 17.70
CA ASN A 51 16.34 4.85 19.02
C ASN A 51 15.62 3.92 20.01
N PRO A 52 16.07 3.79 21.27
CA PRO A 52 15.34 3.04 22.29
C PRO A 52 13.89 3.50 22.51
N ASN A 53 13.59 4.77 22.20
CA ASN A 53 12.25 5.35 22.32
C ASN A 53 11.36 5.10 21.09
N ASP A 54 11.91 4.57 20.01
CA ASP A 54 11.17 4.19 18.81
C ASP A 54 10.59 2.78 19.02
N ASP A 55 9.26 2.68 18.98
CA ASP A 55 8.53 1.42 19.14
C ASP A 55 8.88 0.41 18.03
N GLY A 56 9.44 0.89 16.92
CA GLY A 56 9.82 0.06 15.80
C GLY A 56 8.64 -0.50 15.02
N VAL A 57 7.42 -0.08 15.37
CA VAL A 57 6.19 -0.57 14.78
C VAL A 57 5.95 0.20 13.48
N LEU A 58 5.80 -0.54 12.38
CA LEU A 58 5.45 0.09 11.11
C LEU A 58 3.99 0.57 11.16
N PRO A 59 3.66 1.71 10.55
CA PRO A 59 2.30 2.26 10.56
C PRO A 59 1.27 1.34 9.88
N TYR A 60 1.73 0.41 9.04
CA TYR A 60 0.91 -0.58 8.35
C TYR A 60 1.75 -1.76 7.85
N ASP A 61 1.07 -2.89 7.67
CA ASP A 61 1.62 -4.16 7.21
C ASP A 61 1.97 -4.17 5.69
N PRO A 62 2.66 -5.20 5.17
CA PRO A 62 2.93 -5.33 3.74
C PRO A 62 1.67 -5.22 2.85
N ILE A 63 0.53 -5.74 3.29
CA ILE A 63 -0.76 -5.57 2.59
C ILE A 63 -1.18 -4.09 2.56
N GLY A 64 -0.96 -3.37 3.66
CA GLY A 64 -1.17 -1.92 3.70
C GLY A 64 -0.24 -1.15 2.77
N SER A 65 0.97 -1.64 2.53
CA SER A 65 1.90 -1.09 1.55
C SER A 65 1.43 -1.36 0.12
N LEU A 66 0.95 -2.59 -0.15
CA LEU A 66 0.36 -2.98 -1.43
C LEU A 66 -0.78 -2.04 -1.84
N LEU A 67 -1.68 -1.73 -0.90
CA LEU A 67 -2.82 -0.87 -1.16
C LEU A 67 -2.46 0.61 -1.36
N ARG A 68 -1.37 1.09 -0.75
CA ARG A 68 -0.96 2.50 -0.80
C ARG A 68 -0.01 2.79 -1.95
N GLN A 69 1.02 1.97 -2.10
CA GLN A 69 2.18 2.24 -2.94
C GLN A 69 2.43 1.10 -3.93
N GLY A 70 1.57 0.08 -3.99
CA GLY A 70 1.64 -0.97 -4.99
C GLY A 70 2.54 -2.16 -4.62
N PRO A 71 2.77 -3.08 -5.57
CA PRO A 71 3.33 -4.40 -5.29
C PRO A 71 4.82 -4.39 -4.97
N ALA A 72 5.59 -3.45 -5.52
CA ALA A 72 7.03 -3.37 -5.31
C ALA A 72 7.41 -3.23 -3.82
N PRO A 73 6.91 -2.23 -3.07
CA PRO A 73 7.24 -2.10 -1.65
C PRO A 73 6.66 -3.23 -0.79
N CYS A 74 5.50 -3.79 -1.15
CA CYS A 74 4.97 -5.00 -0.51
C CYS A 74 5.96 -6.17 -0.64
N TRP A 75 6.46 -6.41 -1.85
CA TRP A 75 7.42 -7.48 -2.10
C TRP A 75 8.72 -7.27 -1.34
N THR A 76 9.29 -6.05 -1.40
CA THR A 76 10.54 -5.72 -0.68
C THR A 76 10.42 -5.91 0.83
N ARG A 77 9.26 -5.61 1.43
CA ARG A 77 9.03 -5.86 2.86
C ARG A 77 9.03 -7.36 3.20
N LEU A 78 8.50 -8.19 2.30
CA LEU A 78 8.43 -9.65 2.50
C LEU A 78 9.78 -10.34 2.26
N THR A 79 10.55 -9.89 1.28
CA THR A 79 11.82 -10.55 0.90
C THR A 79 13.03 -9.92 1.57
N ASN A 80 13.06 -8.59 1.72
CA ASN A 80 14.23 -7.81 2.14
C ASN A 80 13.91 -6.89 3.33
N GLY A 81 13.21 -7.40 4.35
CA GLY A 81 12.76 -6.59 5.49
C GLY A 81 13.87 -5.84 6.26
N LYS A 82 15.08 -6.39 6.33
CA LYS A 82 16.23 -5.73 7.00
C LYS A 82 16.72 -4.51 6.23
N GLU A 83 16.88 -4.62 4.92
CA GLU A 83 17.30 -3.52 4.05
C GLU A 83 16.23 -2.43 4.00
N TYR A 84 14.96 -2.86 3.98
CA TYR A 84 13.81 -1.98 4.06
C TYR A 84 13.82 -1.14 5.35
N GLU A 85 14.00 -1.78 6.50
CA GLU A 85 14.11 -1.10 7.80
C GLU A 85 15.30 -0.13 7.85
N GLN A 86 16.47 -0.53 7.34
CA GLN A 86 17.63 0.36 7.24
C GLN A 86 17.35 1.57 6.33
N GLY A 87 16.57 1.38 5.26
CA GLY A 87 16.08 2.46 4.41
C GLY A 87 15.22 3.47 5.18
N ILE A 88 14.29 2.99 6.00
CA ILE A 88 13.44 3.84 6.86
C ILE A 88 14.31 4.62 7.83
N LEU A 89 15.19 3.95 8.59
CA LEU A 89 16.03 4.60 9.59
C LEU A 89 16.96 5.64 8.95
N LYS A 90 17.53 5.33 7.78
CA LYS A 90 18.33 6.28 7.00
C LYS A 90 17.53 7.51 6.60
N TYR A 91 16.28 7.33 6.18
CA TYR A 91 15.43 8.45 5.80
C TYR A 91 15.02 9.30 7.01
N MET A 92 14.64 8.66 8.13
CA MET A 92 14.36 9.34 9.39
C MET A 92 15.54 10.19 9.86
N PHE A 93 16.76 9.64 9.78
CA PHE A 93 17.99 10.35 10.16
C PHE A 93 18.20 11.62 9.32
N ASN A 94 18.11 11.49 7.99
CA ASN A 94 18.43 12.58 7.07
C ASN A 94 17.31 13.65 7.01
N ALA A 95 16.05 13.22 6.92
CA ALA A 95 14.91 14.11 6.74
C ALA A 95 14.33 14.62 8.08
N LYS A 96 14.77 14.05 9.22
CA LYS A 96 14.31 14.38 10.58
C LYS A 96 12.79 14.23 10.76
N VAL A 97 12.22 13.24 10.08
CA VAL A 97 10.79 12.89 10.11
C VAL A 97 10.55 11.68 11.01
N GLU A 98 9.28 11.42 11.33
CA GLU A 98 8.90 10.22 12.08
C GLU A 98 8.88 8.97 11.21
N ARG A 99 8.81 7.82 11.88
CA ARG A 99 8.79 6.50 11.26
C ARG A 99 7.64 6.33 10.28
N ASP A 100 6.48 6.90 10.58
CA ASP A 100 5.28 6.79 9.75
C ASP A 100 5.44 7.50 8.40
N GLU A 101 5.94 8.74 8.42
CA GLU A 101 6.26 9.53 7.23
C GLU A 101 7.44 8.90 6.46
N ALA A 102 8.48 8.42 7.16
CA ALA A 102 9.61 7.76 6.53
C ALA A 102 9.21 6.47 5.82
N CYS A 103 8.36 5.66 6.45
CA CYS A 103 7.79 4.43 5.89
C CYS A 103 7.05 4.71 4.57
N GLY A 104 6.15 5.70 4.56
CA GLY A 104 5.45 6.11 3.34
C GLY A 104 6.39 6.59 2.23
N ASN A 105 7.42 7.37 2.59
CA ASN A 105 8.40 7.88 1.61
C ASN A 105 9.28 6.77 1.01
N ILE A 106 9.70 5.79 1.82
CA ILE A 106 10.47 4.65 1.32
C ILE A 106 9.62 3.79 0.39
N ASP A 107 8.36 3.55 0.73
CA ASP A 107 7.45 2.80 -0.13
C ASP A 107 7.21 3.52 -1.47
N ALA A 108 6.96 4.83 -1.44
CA ALA A 108 6.78 5.64 -2.65
C ALA A 108 8.03 5.62 -3.54
N LYS A 109 9.22 5.72 -2.93
CA LYS A 109 10.50 5.60 -3.64
C LYS A 109 10.67 4.24 -4.29
N LEU A 110 10.33 3.15 -3.60
CA LEU A 110 10.43 1.78 -4.14
C LEU A 110 9.46 1.56 -5.30
N ASN A 111 8.29 2.18 -5.27
CA ASN A 111 7.32 2.08 -6.35
C ASN A 111 7.77 2.87 -7.60
N ASN A 112 8.19 4.12 -7.43
CA ASN A 112 8.69 4.94 -8.53
C ASN A 112 9.76 5.95 -8.06
N VAL A 113 11.03 5.57 -8.21
CA VAL A 113 12.18 6.38 -7.80
C VAL A 113 12.23 7.73 -8.55
N MET A 114 11.84 7.76 -9.83
CA MET A 114 11.97 8.96 -10.65
C MET A 114 10.95 10.03 -10.26
N ASP A 115 9.70 9.63 -10.06
CA ASP A 115 8.64 10.51 -9.60
C ASP A 115 8.91 11.01 -8.18
N TRP A 116 9.33 10.11 -7.29
CA TRP A 116 9.72 10.47 -5.94
C TRP A 116 10.87 11.50 -5.91
N ASN A 117 11.91 11.31 -6.73
CA ASN A 117 13.02 12.25 -6.82
C ASN A 117 12.57 13.62 -7.35
N TYR A 118 11.71 13.63 -8.37
CA TYR A 118 11.13 14.87 -8.90
C TYR A 118 10.35 15.62 -7.82
N GLN A 119 9.50 14.90 -7.09
CA GLN A 119 8.70 15.45 -6.00
C GLN A 119 9.56 16.00 -4.87
N LYS A 120 10.62 15.29 -4.45
CA LYS A 120 11.52 15.80 -3.41
C LYS A 120 12.30 17.03 -3.85
N ARG A 121 12.68 17.14 -5.13
CA ARG A 121 13.24 18.38 -5.67
C ARG A 121 12.21 19.51 -5.66
N ALA A 122 10.96 19.23 -6.00
CA ALA A 122 9.89 20.23 -5.94
C ALA A 122 9.64 20.71 -4.51
N GLU A 123 9.64 19.81 -3.52
CA GLU A 123 9.51 20.16 -2.09
C GLU A 123 10.68 21.04 -1.61
N LEU A 124 11.91 20.76 -2.06
CA LEU A 124 13.08 21.61 -1.78
C LEU A 124 12.95 23.00 -2.41
N ASN A 125 12.26 23.11 -3.55
CA ASN A 125 11.96 24.36 -4.23
C ASN A 125 10.73 25.08 -3.65
N GLY A 126 10.16 24.60 -2.53
CA GLY A 126 9.05 25.23 -1.82
C GLY A 126 7.66 24.69 -2.16
N ALA A 127 7.55 23.62 -2.96
CA ALA A 127 6.27 22.95 -3.16
C ALA A 127 5.77 22.29 -1.86
N PRO A 128 4.44 22.09 -1.70
CA PRO A 128 3.90 21.41 -0.54
C PRO A 128 4.47 20.00 -0.34
N LYS A 129 4.82 19.66 0.91
CA LYS A 129 5.26 18.31 1.28
C LYS A 129 4.13 17.31 1.07
N VAL A 130 4.44 16.18 0.44
CA VAL A 130 3.45 15.14 0.18
C VAL A 130 3.48 14.05 1.24
N ASP A 131 2.30 13.77 1.77
CA ASP A 131 2.05 12.75 2.78
C ASP A 131 1.69 11.41 2.10
N TYR A 132 2.64 10.48 2.08
CA TYR A 132 2.49 9.15 1.47
C TYR A 132 1.91 8.09 2.43
N ASN A 133 1.70 8.43 3.71
CA ASN A 133 1.18 7.48 4.70
C ASN A 133 -0.34 7.32 4.56
N ARG A 134 -1.01 8.37 4.08
CA ARG A 134 -2.46 8.34 3.86
C ARG A 134 -2.81 7.46 2.68
N LEU A 135 -3.71 6.51 2.91
CA LEU A 135 -4.35 5.76 1.84
C LEU A 135 -5.31 6.69 1.11
N ASP A 136 -5.04 6.98 -0.17
CA ASP A 136 -6.02 7.66 -1.01
C ASP A 136 -7.19 6.70 -1.26
N GLN A 137 -8.30 6.93 -0.55
CA GLN A 137 -9.50 6.11 -0.64
C GLN A 137 -9.99 5.99 -2.08
N LYS A 138 -9.87 7.05 -2.88
CA LYS A 138 -10.28 7.04 -4.29
C LYS A 138 -9.44 6.05 -5.11
N GLN A 139 -8.13 6.05 -4.90
CA GLN A 139 -7.23 5.09 -5.55
C GLN A 139 -7.50 3.66 -5.06
N ALA A 140 -7.73 3.45 -3.76
CA ALA A 140 -8.05 2.14 -3.22
C ALA A 140 -9.32 1.56 -3.87
N TYR A 141 -10.41 2.34 -3.95
CA TYR A 141 -11.64 1.91 -4.62
C TYR A 141 -11.44 1.63 -6.10
N LEU A 142 -10.69 2.49 -6.80
CA LEU A 142 -10.43 2.32 -8.23
C LEU A 142 -9.66 1.03 -8.50
N VAL A 143 -8.60 0.75 -7.73
CA VAL A 143 -7.81 -0.48 -7.86
C VAL A 143 -8.65 -1.71 -7.56
N SER A 144 -9.47 -1.69 -6.50
CA SER A 144 -10.39 -2.80 -6.20
C SER A 144 -11.43 -3.01 -7.33
N ALA A 145 -12.00 -1.93 -7.87
CA ALA A 145 -12.98 -2.01 -8.95
C ALA A 145 -12.38 -2.57 -10.25
N TRP A 146 -11.14 -2.20 -10.58
CA TRP A 146 -10.43 -2.77 -11.72
C TRP A 146 -10.03 -4.22 -11.50
N ALA A 147 -9.50 -4.55 -10.32
CA ALA A 147 -9.02 -5.89 -10.01
C ALA A 147 -10.14 -6.93 -9.94
N PHE A 148 -11.28 -6.58 -9.33
CA PHE A 148 -12.39 -7.52 -9.11
C PHE A 148 -13.59 -7.33 -10.04
N GLY A 149 -13.75 -6.14 -10.63
CA GLY A 149 -14.86 -5.85 -11.55
C GLY A 149 -14.43 -6.00 -13.00
N ILE A 150 -13.56 -5.09 -13.46
CA ILE A 150 -13.27 -4.96 -14.90
C ILE A 150 -12.37 -6.10 -15.41
N THR A 151 -11.30 -6.43 -14.70
CA THR A 151 -10.33 -7.46 -15.15
C THR A 151 -10.98 -8.84 -15.32
N PRO A 152 -11.76 -9.37 -14.34
CA PRO A 152 -12.42 -10.67 -14.51
C PRO A 152 -13.49 -10.64 -15.61
N LEU A 153 -14.18 -9.52 -15.79
CA LEU A 153 -15.18 -9.35 -16.84
C LEU A 153 -14.55 -9.34 -18.23
N VAL A 154 -13.44 -8.63 -18.42
CA VAL A 154 -12.68 -8.63 -19.68
C VAL A 154 -12.11 -10.01 -19.97
N ILE A 155 -11.54 -10.71 -18.98
CA ILE A 155 -11.08 -12.10 -19.13
C ILE A 155 -12.24 -13.01 -19.55
N SER A 156 -13.41 -12.88 -18.90
CA SER A 156 -14.58 -13.69 -19.25
C SER A 156 -15.08 -13.42 -20.68
N ILE A 157 -15.10 -12.16 -21.10
CA ILE A 157 -15.47 -11.80 -22.48
C ILE A 157 -14.44 -12.34 -23.46
N ALA A 158 -13.14 -12.13 -23.22
CA ALA A 158 -12.07 -12.63 -24.08
C ALA A 158 -12.11 -14.16 -24.22
N GLN A 159 -12.29 -14.89 -23.12
CA GLN A 159 -12.43 -16.35 -23.14
C GLN A 159 -13.64 -16.81 -23.97
N LYS A 160 -14.76 -16.08 -23.91
CA LYS A 160 -15.97 -16.39 -24.71
C LYS A 160 -15.80 -16.02 -26.18
N THR A 161 -15.19 -14.88 -26.48
CA THR A 161 -15.05 -14.35 -27.84
C THR A 161 -14.00 -15.11 -28.65
N PHE A 162 -12.90 -15.53 -28.04
CA PHE A 162 -11.79 -16.13 -28.77
C PHE A 162 -11.87 -17.65 -28.91
N HIS A 163 -12.90 -18.32 -28.37
CA HIS A 163 -13.00 -19.80 -28.32
C HIS A 163 -11.60 -20.42 -28.15
N LEU A 164 -10.84 -20.00 -27.14
CA LEU A 164 -9.64 -20.74 -26.78
C LEU A 164 -10.15 -22.12 -26.34
N GLY A 165 -9.99 -23.08 -27.25
CA GLY A 165 -10.37 -24.45 -27.04
C GLY A 165 -9.70 -24.96 -25.78
N THR A 166 -10.54 -25.51 -24.92
CA THR A 166 -10.26 -26.45 -23.83
C THR A 166 -9.64 -25.96 -22.51
N PRO A 167 -10.04 -26.63 -21.41
CA PRO A 167 -9.90 -26.13 -20.05
C PRO A 167 -8.58 -26.58 -19.43
N LEU A 168 -7.93 -25.69 -18.70
CA LEU A 168 -6.94 -26.06 -17.71
C LEU A 168 -7.36 -25.41 -16.41
N LEU A 169 -8.09 -26.18 -15.61
CA LEU A 169 -7.76 -26.55 -14.24
C LEU A 169 -8.93 -27.40 -13.69
N PRO A 170 -8.75 -28.71 -13.43
CA PRO A 170 -9.59 -29.39 -12.45
C PRO A 170 -9.11 -28.89 -11.09
N PHE A 171 -9.83 -27.95 -10.49
CA PHE A 171 -9.69 -27.74 -9.05
C PHE A 171 -10.35 -28.93 -8.36
N VAL A 172 -9.52 -29.64 -7.58
CA VAL A 172 -9.90 -30.62 -6.57
C VAL A 172 -10.96 -30.04 -5.64
#